data_AF-A0A940JIB9-F1
#
_entry.id   AF-A0A940JIB9-F1
#
_cell.length_a   1.000
_cell.length_b   1.000
_cell.length_c   1.000
_cell.angle_alpha   90.00
_cell.angle_beta   90.00
_cell.angle_gamma   90.00
#
_symmetry.space_group_name_H-M   'P 1'
#
loop_
_entity.id
_entity.type
_entity.pdbx_description
1 polymer ?
#
loop_
_entity_poly.entity_id
_entity_poly.type
_entity_poly.pdbx_seq_one_letter_code
_entity_poly.pdbx_strand_id
1 'polypeptide(L)'
;MDEPARSYNQNHVPRPAGPGNRRVSIYVSWSYPGEAGRDVSQLDNRFSTMTEVRRVTWPAYETPRFADPLQFSQGIAGALELFFWAWIPFQKHVGEVTGYPPPVFQRVDHAGFFLPLDERVLSDVDTLFVFGLDHDITGQTPSAEEIAAVKAFLAREDTLLVIGPHHDVGAGDDLDVRAMEYAHHGDALVPRQ
;
A
#
# COMPACT_ATOMS: atom_id res chain seq x y z
N MET A 1 9.06 -27.00 4.36
CA MET A 1 8.03 -26.29 5.15
C MET A 1 7.69 -25.05 4.36
N ASP A 2 6.47 -24.93 3.86
CA ASP A 2 6.07 -23.69 3.20
C ASP A 2 6.09 -22.57 4.24
N GLU A 3 6.87 -21.52 3.97
CA GLU A 3 6.98 -20.37 4.85
C GLU A 3 5.65 -19.61 4.86
N PRO A 4 5.10 -19.25 6.05
CA PRO A 4 3.85 -18.50 6.13
C PRO A 4 3.99 -17.13 5.45
N ALA A 5 2.88 -16.58 4.94
CA ALA A 5 2.88 -15.23 4.42
C ALA A 5 3.36 -14.24 5.49
N ARG A 6 4.23 -13.31 5.09
CA ARG A 6 4.75 -12.25 5.95
C ARG A 6 3.83 -11.05 5.86
N SER A 7 3.19 -10.71 6.96
CA SER A 7 2.48 -9.45 7.11
C SER A 7 3.44 -8.39 7.66
N TYR A 8 3.05 -7.12 7.59
CA TYR A 8 3.84 -6.01 8.10
C TYR A 8 4.22 -6.25 9.57
N ASN A 9 5.54 -6.34 9.82
CA ASN A 9 6.19 -6.61 11.11
C ASN A 9 5.88 -7.94 11.81
N GLN A 10 5.23 -8.92 11.17
CA GLN A 10 4.96 -10.24 11.78
C GLN A 10 4.59 -11.33 10.77
N ASN A 11 4.71 -12.60 11.17
CA ASN A 11 4.17 -13.72 10.40
C ASN A 11 2.64 -13.76 10.48
N HIS A 12 1.99 -14.13 9.37
CA HIS A 12 0.54 -14.25 9.32
C HIS A 12 0.03 -15.41 10.18
N VAL A 13 -1.04 -15.15 10.93
CA VAL A 13 -1.76 -16.15 11.72
C VAL A 13 -3.06 -16.47 10.99
N PRO A 14 -3.28 -17.73 10.56
CA PRO A 14 -4.49 -18.12 9.85
C PRO A 14 -5.76 -17.84 10.66
N ARG A 15 -6.82 -17.39 9.97
CA ARG A 15 -8.09 -17.04 10.58
C ARG A 15 -9.16 -18.09 10.21
N PRO A 16 -9.93 -18.61 11.17
CA PRO A 16 -11.03 -19.51 10.86
C PRO A 16 -12.05 -18.84 9.93
N ALA A 17 -12.50 -19.56 8.91
CA ALA A 17 -13.68 -19.15 8.15
C ALA A 17 -14.94 -19.36 9.01
N GLY A 18 -15.91 -18.45 8.91
CA GLY A 18 -17.16 -18.59 9.65
C GLY A 18 -18.25 -17.61 9.21
N PRO A 19 -19.54 -17.97 9.37
CA PRO A 19 -20.65 -17.07 9.05
C PRO A 19 -20.54 -15.75 9.81
N GLY A 20 -20.62 -14.63 9.09
CA GLY A 20 -20.55 -13.27 9.67
C GLY A 20 -19.15 -12.73 9.94
N ASN A 21 -18.09 -13.55 9.86
CA ASN A 21 -16.72 -13.16 10.19
C ASN A 21 -15.84 -13.09 8.94
N ARG A 22 -16.09 -12.08 8.10
CA ARG A 22 -15.40 -11.93 6.81
C ARG A 22 -13.91 -11.64 7.02
N ARG A 23 -13.04 -12.44 6.40
CA ARG A 23 -11.58 -12.29 6.46
C ARG A 23 -11.15 -11.23 5.46
N VAL A 24 -10.91 -10.02 5.96
CA VAL A 24 -10.41 -8.89 5.16
C VAL A 24 -8.89 -8.88 5.21
N SER A 25 -8.23 -8.69 4.07
CA SER A 25 -6.76 -8.52 4.00
C SER A 25 -6.40 -7.35 3.10
N ILE A 26 -5.28 -6.69 3.39
CA ILE A 26 -4.71 -5.63 2.57
C ILE A 26 -3.40 -6.15 1.96
N TYR A 27 -3.17 -5.89 0.68
CA TYR A 27 -1.92 -6.19 -0.02
C TYR A 27 -1.41 -4.94 -0.73
N VAL A 28 -0.19 -4.53 -0.41
CA VAL A 28 0.47 -3.37 -1.01
C VAL A 28 1.40 -3.83 -2.12
N SER A 29 1.12 -3.44 -3.36
CA SER A 29 1.77 -3.95 -4.57
C SER A 29 3.09 -3.25 -4.93
N TRP A 30 3.89 -2.87 -3.93
CA TRP A 30 5.10 -2.07 -4.11
C TRP A 30 6.40 -2.83 -3.81
N SER A 31 7.53 -2.13 -3.94
CA SER A 31 8.78 -2.56 -3.29
C SER A 31 9.25 -1.59 -2.23
N TYR A 32 9.03 -1.88 -0.94
CA TYR A 32 9.44 -0.95 0.13
C TYR A 32 10.92 -0.50 0.03
N PRO A 33 11.92 -1.41 -0.06
CA PRO A 33 13.32 -0.99 -0.18
C PRO A 33 13.62 -0.29 -1.51
N GLY A 34 12.86 -0.58 -2.58
CA GLY A 34 12.98 0.12 -3.85
C GLY A 34 12.49 1.57 -3.80
N GLU A 35 11.55 1.88 -2.89
CA GLU A 35 10.89 3.18 -2.76
C GLU A 35 11.47 4.04 -1.63
N ALA A 36 11.71 3.46 -0.45
CA ALA A 36 11.97 4.18 0.79
C ALA A 36 13.22 5.09 0.77
N GLY A 37 14.18 4.77 -0.09
CA GLY A 37 15.46 5.49 -0.23
C GLY A 37 15.65 6.20 -1.56
N ARG A 38 14.58 6.44 -2.33
CA ARG A 38 14.66 7.13 -3.63
C ARG A 38 15.24 8.55 -3.50
N ASP A 39 15.89 8.99 -4.57
CA ASP A 39 16.49 10.32 -4.64
C ASP A 39 15.42 11.41 -4.59
N VAL A 40 15.47 12.22 -3.52
CA VAL A 40 14.51 13.31 -3.28
C VAL A 40 14.73 14.53 -4.18
N SER A 41 15.82 14.57 -4.95
CA SER A 41 16.04 15.59 -5.98
C SER A 41 15.23 15.34 -7.25
N GLN A 42 14.77 14.10 -7.46
CA GLN A 42 13.83 13.78 -8.53
C GLN A 42 12.41 14.16 -8.13
N LEU A 43 11.58 14.57 -9.08
CA LEU A 43 10.18 14.95 -8.82
C LEU A 43 9.20 13.90 -9.30
N ASP A 44 9.58 13.16 -10.34
CA ASP A 44 8.68 12.28 -11.08
C ASP A 44 8.66 10.87 -10.46
N ASN A 45 7.49 10.24 -10.47
CA ASN A 45 7.26 8.84 -10.11
C ASN A 45 7.84 8.38 -8.76
N ARG A 46 7.97 9.28 -7.78
CA ARG A 46 8.46 8.95 -6.43
C ARG A 46 7.47 9.33 -5.35
N PHE A 47 7.46 8.56 -4.26
CA PHE A 47 6.70 8.92 -3.07
C PHE A 47 7.10 10.28 -2.49
N SER A 48 6.11 10.96 -1.89
CA SER A 48 6.35 12.14 -1.06
C SER A 48 7.23 11.79 0.15
N THR A 49 8.08 12.73 0.56
CA THR A 49 8.76 12.68 1.85
C THR A 49 7.80 13.05 2.97
N MET A 50 8.08 12.60 4.20
CA MET A 50 7.32 13.05 5.36
C MET A 50 7.37 14.58 5.54
N THR A 51 8.48 15.22 5.15
CA THR A 51 8.58 16.69 5.13
C THR A 51 7.57 17.34 4.17
N GLU A 52 7.39 16.78 2.96
CA GLU A 52 6.39 17.26 2.00
C GLU A 52 4.97 17.02 2.50
N VAL A 53 4.68 15.84 3.08
CA VAL A 53 3.40 15.55 3.74
C VAL A 53 3.07 16.61 4.78
N ARG A 54 4.00 16.88 5.71
CA ARG A 54 3.84 17.89 6.76
C ARG A 54 3.55 19.29 6.22
N ARG A 55 4.21 19.68 5.12
CA ARG A 55 4.00 20.99 4.49
C ARG A 55 2.60 21.10 3.88
N VAL A 56 2.17 20.07 3.14
CA VAL A 56 0.87 20.07 2.46
C VAL A 56 -0.27 20.00 3.47
N THR A 57 -0.14 19.17 4.51
CA THR A 57 -1.23 18.92 5.48
C THR A 57 -1.08 19.73 6.77
N TRP A 58 -0.28 20.81 6.76
CA TRP A 58 -0.06 21.63 7.95
C TRP A 58 -1.39 22.11 8.55
N PRO A 59 -1.60 22.05 9.88
CA PRO A 59 -0.63 21.69 10.94
C PRO A 59 -0.73 20.23 11.45
N ALA A 60 -1.34 19.31 10.69
CA ALA A 60 -1.80 18.01 11.22
C ALA A 60 -0.72 17.14 11.89
N TYR A 61 0.56 17.31 11.53
CA TYR A 61 1.69 16.47 11.97
C TYR A 61 2.78 17.26 12.71
N GLU A 62 2.44 18.38 13.35
CA GLU A 62 3.41 19.24 14.06
C GLU A 62 3.67 18.85 15.52
N THR A 63 3.15 17.70 15.96
CA THR A 63 3.49 17.15 17.26
C THR A 63 4.90 16.54 17.25
N PRO A 64 5.64 16.52 18.37
CA PRO A 64 7.00 15.96 18.42
C PRO A 64 7.09 14.54 17.85
N ARG A 65 6.05 13.71 18.07
CA ARG A 65 5.98 12.34 17.53
C ARG A 65 6.25 12.26 16.02
N PHE A 66 5.81 13.25 15.25
CA PHE A 66 5.94 13.25 13.78
C PHE A 66 6.94 14.30 13.28
N ALA A 67 7.12 15.39 14.04
CA ALA A 67 7.95 16.51 13.64
C ALA A 67 9.43 16.38 14.05
N ASP A 68 9.72 15.61 15.09
CA ASP A 68 11.08 15.40 15.60
C ASP A 68 11.81 14.35 14.74
N PRO A 69 12.90 14.70 14.04
CA PRO A 69 13.66 13.77 13.21
C PRO A 69 14.33 12.64 14.01
N LEU A 70 14.44 12.77 15.34
CA LEU A 70 14.92 11.70 16.20
C LEU A 70 13.83 10.70 16.58
N GLN A 71 12.55 11.03 16.37
CA GLN A 71 11.41 10.16 16.66
C GLN A 71 10.77 9.56 15.41
N PHE A 72 10.78 10.30 14.30
CA PHE A 72 10.14 9.86 13.06
C PHE A 72 10.96 10.28 11.84
N SER A 73 11.14 9.35 10.90
CA SER A 73 11.89 9.61 9.68
C SER A 73 11.22 10.72 8.87
N GLN A 74 12.01 11.71 8.41
CA GLN A 74 11.48 12.86 7.67
C GLN A 74 11.53 12.69 6.14
N GLY A 75 12.14 11.59 5.67
CA GLY A 75 12.25 11.22 4.25
C GLY A 75 11.07 10.41 3.73
N ILE A 76 11.24 9.74 2.59
CA ILE A 76 10.21 8.89 1.95
C ILE A 76 9.80 7.74 2.87
N ALA A 77 10.77 7.04 3.48
CA ALA A 77 10.49 5.98 4.45
C ALA A 77 9.48 6.41 5.53
N GLY A 78 9.58 7.64 6.04
CA GLY A 78 8.62 8.16 7.02
C GLY A 78 7.21 8.32 6.47
N ALA A 79 7.06 8.77 5.23
CA ALA A 79 5.75 8.86 4.58
C ALA A 79 5.13 7.46 4.37
N LEU A 80 5.94 6.48 3.96
CA LEU A 80 5.49 5.09 3.83
C LEU A 80 5.02 4.52 5.19
N GLU A 81 5.76 4.77 6.27
CA GLU A 81 5.32 4.39 7.62
C GLU A 81 4.02 5.09 8.03
N LEU A 82 3.86 6.36 7.65
CA LEU A 82 2.63 7.10 7.92
C LEU A 82 1.43 6.48 7.20
N PHE A 83 1.60 5.95 5.98
CA PHE A 83 0.53 5.27 5.23
C PHE A 83 0.06 4.00 5.95
N PHE A 84 0.99 3.18 6.47
CA PHE A 84 0.61 2.04 7.31
C PHE A 84 -0.10 2.50 8.59
N TRP A 85 0.39 3.55 9.23
CA TRP A 85 -0.25 4.10 10.43
C TRP A 85 -1.67 4.60 10.16
N ALA A 86 -1.91 5.20 8.99
CA ALA A 86 -3.21 5.70 8.57
C ALA A 86 -4.26 4.58 8.39
N TRP A 87 -3.85 3.33 8.20
CA TRP A 87 -4.77 2.18 8.16
C TRP A 87 -5.19 1.67 9.54
N ILE A 88 -4.53 2.04 10.63
CA ILE A 88 -4.85 1.53 11.97
C ILE A 88 -6.34 1.75 12.33
N PRO A 89 -6.95 2.93 12.12
CA PRO A 89 -8.38 3.12 12.39
C PRO A 89 -9.27 2.18 11.56
N PHE A 90 -8.94 1.98 10.29
CA PHE A 90 -9.64 1.02 9.42
C PHE A 90 -9.48 -0.41 9.92
N GLN A 91 -8.24 -0.83 10.25
CA GLN A 91 -7.97 -2.17 10.77
C GLN A 91 -8.71 -2.45 12.06
N LYS A 92 -8.76 -1.46 12.96
CA LYS A 92 -9.52 -1.55 14.20
C LYS A 92 -11.01 -1.71 13.94
N HIS A 93 -11.59 -0.86 13.07
CA HIS A 93 -13.01 -0.93 12.76
C HIS A 93 -13.38 -2.27 12.11
N VAL A 94 -12.58 -2.75 11.14
CA VAL A 94 -12.80 -4.06 10.54
C VAL A 94 -12.70 -5.17 11.60
N GLY A 95 -11.70 -5.12 12.48
CA GLY A 95 -11.56 -6.10 13.56
C GLY A 95 -12.75 -6.11 14.54
N GLU A 96 -13.33 -4.95 14.84
CA GLU A 96 -14.54 -4.83 15.65
C GLU A 96 -15.77 -5.43 14.96
N VAL A 97 -15.87 -5.30 13.63
CA VAL A 97 -17.02 -5.77 12.84
C VAL A 97 -16.91 -7.25 12.48
N THR A 98 -15.72 -7.76 12.16
CA THR A 98 -15.51 -9.12 11.63
C THR A 98 -14.88 -10.07 12.65
N GLY A 99 -14.42 -9.57 13.79
CA GLY A 99 -13.64 -10.32 14.78
C GLY A 99 -12.16 -10.49 14.42
N TYR A 100 -11.72 -10.03 13.24
CA TYR A 100 -10.34 -10.18 12.78
C TYR A 100 -9.77 -8.85 12.27
N PRO A 101 -8.70 -8.30 12.88
CA PRO A 101 -8.00 -7.18 12.28
C PRO A 101 -7.42 -7.62 10.92
N PRO A 102 -7.49 -6.78 9.87
CA PRO A 102 -6.90 -7.09 8.58
C PRO A 102 -5.37 -7.20 8.70
N PRO A 103 -4.75 -8.32 8.28
CA PRO A 103 -3.32 -8.32 8.02
C PRO A 103 -3.01 -7.42 6.82
N VAL A 104 -1.83 -6.80 6.86
CA VAL A 104 -1.30 -5.99 5.77
C VAL A 104 -0.09 -6.70 5.20
N PHE A 105 -0.17 -7.12 3.95
CA PHE A 105 0.88 -7.77 3.20
C PHE A 105 1.57 -6.75 2.29
N GLN A 106 2.83 -7.00 1.95
CA GLN A 106 3.60 -6.20 0.99
C GLN A 106 4.17 -7.14 -0.06
N ARG A 107 4.16 -6.72 -1.32
CA ARG A 107 4.79 -7.47 -2.41
C ARG A 107 6.28 -7.65 -2.18
N VAL A 108 6.98 -6.58 -1.81
CA VAL A 108 8.32 -6.66 -1.20
C VAL A 108 8.30 -5.92 0.14
N ASP A 109 8.55 -6.66 1.21
CA ASP A 109 8.56 -6.10 2.57
C ASP A 109 9.84 -5.29 2.85
N HIS A 110 9.93 -4.71 4.05
CA HIS A 110 11.05 -3.85 4.46
C HIS A 110 12.41 -4.54 4.41
N ALA A 111 12.45 -5.85 4.59
CA ALA A 111 13.68 -6.63 4.55
C ALA A 111 14.00 -7.14 3.13
N GLY A 112 13.16 -6.80 2.14
CA GLY A 112 13.34 -7.23 0.76
C GLY A 112 12.72 -8.60 0.44
N PHE A 113 11.93 -9.18 1.35
CA PHE A 113 11.30 -10.47 1.07
C PHE A 113 10.13 -10.30 0.10
N PHE A 114 10.14 -11.10 -0.97
CA PHE A 114 9.11 -11.10 -1.99
C PHE A 114 7.95 -12.03 -1.60
N LEU A 115 6.73 -11.51 -1.64
CA LEU A 115 5.48 -12.24 -1.42
C LEU A 115 4.54 -11.97 -2.61
N PRO A 116 4.48 -12.87 -3.61
CA PRO A 116 3.49 -12.78 -4.67
C PRO A 116 2.08 -13.03 -4.12
N LEU A 117 1.06 -12.64 -4.88
CA LEU A 117 -0.32 -13.04 -4.61
C LEU A 117 -0.52 -14.51 -4.99
N ASP A 118 -0.31 -15.39 -4.00
CA ASP A 118 -0.54 -16.82 -4.09
C ASP A 118 -1.36 -17.34 -2.90
N GLU A 119 -1.52 -18.65 -2.78
CA GLU A 119 -2.34 -19.28 -1.74
C GLU A 119 -1.88 -18.97 -0.30
N ARG A 120 -0.65 -18.53 -0.08
CA ARG A 120 -0.22 -18.09 1.26
C ARG A 120 -1.00 -16.86 1.73
N VAL A 121 -1.46 -16.03 0.79
CA VAL A 121 -2.36 -14.89 1.05
C VAL A 121 -3.82 -15.28 0.74
N LEU A 122 -4.06 -15.90 -0.42
CA LEU A 122 -5.40 -16.09 -0.98
C LEU A 122 -6.22 -17.18 -0.28
N SER A 123 -5.61 -18.11 0.46
CA SER A 123 -6.35 -19.13 1.21
C SER A 123 -7.03 -18.58 2.48
N ASP A 124 -6.52 -17.46 3.02
CA ASP A 124 -7.00 -16.82 4.24
C ASP A 124 -7.63 -15.44 4.04
N VAL A 125 -8.39 -15.27 2.95
CA VAL A 125 -9.04 -14.00 2.63
C VAL A 125 -10.38 -14.24 1.92
N ASP A 126 -11.36 -13.41 2.27
CA ASP A 126 -12.69 -13.33 1.63
C ASP A 126 -12.88 -11.95 0.97
N THR A 127 -12.26 -10.90 1.50
CA THR A 127 -12.12 -9.60 0.83
C THR A 127 -10.66 -9.20 0.77
N LEU A 128 -10.10 -9.13 -0.43
CA LEU A 128 -8.75 -8.66 -0.67
C LEU A 128 -8.80 -7.21 -1.16
N PHE A 129 -8.13 -6.32 -0.43
CA PHE A 129 -7.78 -4.99 -0.93
C PHE A 129 -6.37 -5.04 -1.52
N VAL A 130 -6.23 -4.64 -2.79
CA VAL A 130 -4.93 -4.45 -3.43
C VAL A 130 -4.74 -2.96 -3.66
N PHE A 131 -3.75 -2.39 -2.98
CA PHE A 131 -3.38 -0.98 -3.12
C PHE A 131 -2.01 -0.86 -3.77
N GLY A 132 -1.95 0.01 -4.78
CA GLY A 132 -0.73 0.45 -5.42
C GLY A 132 -0.78 1.97 -5.58
N LEU A 133 0.38 2.56 -5.75
CA LEU A 133 0.52 3.94 -6.20
C LEU A 133 1.29 3.91 -7.52
N ASP A 134 1.04 4.86 -8.42
CA ASP A 134 1.61 4.90 -9.76
C ASP A 134 3.07 5.38 -9.75
N HIS A 135 3.90 4.69 -8.95
CA HIS A 135 5.33 4.85 -8.94
C HIS A 135 5.93 3.67 -9.68
N ASP A 136 5.94 3.77 -11.02
CA ASP A 136 6.37 2.69 -11.91
C ASP A 136 7.89 2.43 -11.89
N ILE A 137 8.64 3.18 -11.08
CA ILE A 137 10.09 3.07 -10.93
C ILE A 137 10.54 1.66 -10.57
N THR A 138 9.76 0.97 -9.75
CA THR A 138 10.09 -0.38 -9.29
C THR A 138 9.55 -1.49 -10.21
N GLY A 139 8.82 -1.15 -11.28
CA GLY A 139 8.38 -2.09 -12.31
C GLY A 139 7.54 -3.27 -11.79
N GLN A 140 6.75 -3.06 -10.74
CA GLN A 140 6.01 -4.12 -10.06
C GLN A 140 4.85 -4.61 -10.93
N THR A 141 5.11 -5.61 -11.77
CA THR A 141 4.11 -6.27 -12.63
C THR A 141 3.72 -7.62 -12.04
N PRO A 142 2.42 -7.99 -12.02
CA PRO A 142 2.01 -9.32 -11.60
C PRO A 142 2.45 -10.39 -12.63
N SER A 143 2.88 -11.55 -12.14
CA SER A 143 3.18 -12.68 -13.01
C SER A 143 1.90 -13.35 -13.57
N ALA A 144 2.06 -14.23 -14.57
CA ALA A 144 0.95 -15.00 -15.09
C ALA A 144 0.32 -15.92 -14.02
N GLU A 145 1.14 -16.46 -13.12
CA GLU A 145 0.72 -17.28 -11.99
C GLU A 145 -0.09 -16.48 -10.98
N GLU A 146 0.32 -15.25 -10.65
CA GLU A 146 -0.44 -14.37 -9.75
C GLU A 146 -1.80 -14.01 -10.34
N ILE A 147 -1.85 -13.70 -11.64
CA ILE A 147 -3.10 -13.43 -12.35
C ILE A 147 -4.01 -14.67 -12.31
N ALA A 148 -3.45 -15.86 -12.55
CA ALA A 148 -4.20 -17.11 -12.48
C ALA A 148 -4.73 -17.37 -11.06
N ALA A 149 -3.92 -17.13 -10.03
CA ALA A 149 -4.29 -17.30 -8.63
C ALA A 149 -5.42 -16.34 -8.22
N VAL A 150 -5.33 -15.07 -8.59
CA VAL A 150 -6.39 -14.07 -8.34
C VAL A 150 -7.67 -14.42 -9.08
N LYS A 151 -7.59 -14.90 -10.33
CA LYS A 151 -8.77 -15.40 -11.07
C LYS A 151 -9.42 -16.60 -10.37
N ALA A 152 -8.61 -17.54 -9.87
CA ALA A 152 -9.12 -18.68 -9.12
C ALA A 152 -9.75 -18.26 -7.78
N PHE A 153 -9.15 -17.29 -7.09
CA PHE A 153 -9.74 -16.67 -5.90
C PHE A 153 -11.11 -16.05 -6.20
N LEU A 154 -11.22 -15.24 -7.25
CA LEU A 154 -12.46 -14.58 -7.66
C LEU A 154 -13.56 -15.54 -8.14
N ALA A 155 -13.21 -16.78 -8.50
CA ALA A 155 -14.18 -17.81 -8.84
C ALA A 155 -14.81 -18.48 -7.60
N ARG A 156 -14.28 -18.24 -6.40
CA ARG A 156 -14.84 -18.77 -5.15
C ARG A 156 -16.06 -17.94 -4.75
N GLU A 157 -17.09 -18.61 -4.23
CA GLU A 157 -18.28 -17.95 -3.70
C GLU A 157 -17.93 -16.94 -2.60
N ASP A 158 -18.70 -15.86 -2.53
CA ASP A 158 -18.58 -14.80 -1.52
C ASP A 158 -17.21 -14.10 -1.42
N THR A 159 -16.34 -14.20 -2.44
CA THR A 159 -15.08 -13.45 -2.48
C THR A 159 -15.24 -12.07 -3.11
N LEU A 160 -14.39 -11.12 -2.70
CA LEU A 160 -14.34 -9.77 -3.24
C LEU A 160 -12.89 -9.32 -3.41
N LEU A 161 -12.59 -8.74 -4.57
CA LEU A 161 -11.37 -7.99 -4.82
C LEU A 161 -11.71 -6.51 -4.91
N VAL A 162 -11.06 -5.69 -4.10
CA VAL A 162 -11.09 -4.23 -4.20
C VAL A 162 -9.72 -3.79 -4.68
N ILE A 163 -9.67 -3.11 -5.82
CA ILE A 163 -8.45 -2.52 -6.34
C ILE A 163 -8.58 -1.02 -6.08
N GLY A 164 -7.63 -0.46 -5.34
CA GLY A 164 -7.48 1.00 -5.19
C GLY A 164 -6.28 1.45 -6.00
N PRO A 165 -6.41 1.57 -7.33
CA PRO A 165 -5.33 2.15 -8.12
C PRO A 165 -5.30 3.66 -7.84
N HIS A 166 -4.10 4.19 -7.72
CA HIS A 166 -3.90 5.57 -8.13
C HIS A 166 -4.07 5.60 -9.67
N HIS A 167 -4.55 6.69 -10.25
CA HIS A 167 -4.58 6.81 -11.71
C HIS A 167 -3.41 7.66 -12.16
N ASP A 168 -2.84 7.31 -13.31
CA ASP A 168 -1.63 7.96 -13.84
C ASP A 168 -1.88 9.46 -14.06
N VAL A 169 -0.96 10.28 -13.56
CA VAL A 169 -1.01 11.75 -13.65
C VAL A 169 0.28 12.21 -14.29
N GLY A 170 0.21 12.62 -15.55
CA GLY A 170 1.33 13.25 -16.24
C GLY A 170 2.17 12.35 -17.15
N ALA A 171 1.63 11.22 -17.59
CA ALA A 171 2.33 10.25 -18.45
C ALA A 171 2.78 10.78 -19.83
N GLY A 172 2.18 11.89 -20.28
CA GLY A 172 2.46 12.50 -21.59
C GLY A 172 3.64 13.46 -21.58
N ASP A 173 4.19 13.78 -22.76
CA ASP A 173 5.32 14.73 -22.88
C ASP A 173 4.90 16.21 -22.83
N ASP A 174 3.60 16.50 -22.93
CA ASP A 174 3.06 17.86 -22.97
C ASP A 174 2.87 18.42 -21.55
N LEU A 175 3.64 19.46 -21.21
CA LEU A 175 3.62 20.10 -19.89
C LEU A 175 2.28 20.78 -19.57
N ASP A 176 1.56 21.29 -20.56
CA ASP A 176 0.25 21.92 -20.32
C ASP A 176 -0.80 20.86 -19.96
N VAL A 177 -0.72 19.69 -20.60
CA VAL A 177 -1.56 18.52 -20.27
C VAL A 177 -1.23 18.01 -18.87
N ARG A 178 0.06 17.84 -18.54
CA ARG A 178 0.51 17.41 -17.20
C ARG A 178 0.03 18.35 -16.10
N ALA A 179 0.11 19.67 -16.32
CA ALA A 179 -0.37 20.66 -15.37
C ALA A 179 -1.89 20.59 -15.15
N MET A 180 -2.65 20.38 -16.23
CA MET A 180 -4.11 20.18 -16.16
C MET A 180 -4.45 18.89 -15.40
N GLU A 181 -3.78 17.77 -15.69
CA GLU A 181 -4.00 16.48 -15.02
C GLU A 181 -3.67 16.56 -13.53
N TYR A 182 -2.54 17.17 -13.17
CA TYR A 182 -2.17 17.42 -11.77
C TYR A 182 -3.24 18.25 -11.04
N ALA A 183 -3.73 19.32 -11.67
CA ALA A 183 -4.79 20.15 -11.09
C ALA A 183 -6.12 19.39 -10.96
N HIS A 184 -6.43 18.49 -11.91
CA HIS A 184 -7.63 17.66 -11.87
C HIS A 184 -7.58 16.60 -10.78
N HIS A 185 -6.40 16.00 -10.54
CA HIS A 185 -6.20 14.97 -9.53
C HIS A 185 -6.53 15.46 -8.11
N GLY A 186 -6.13 16.70 -7.78
CA GLY A 186 -6.50 17.37 -6.53
C GLY A 186 -5.73 16.91 -5.28
N ASP A 187 -5.03 15.78 -5.31
CA ASP A 187 -4.04 15.44 -4.27
C ASP A 187 -2.75 16.22 -4.49
N ALA A 188 -2.41 17.12 -3.58
CA ALA A 188 -1.18 17.90 -3.66
C ALA A 188 0.11 17.08 -3.39
N LEU A 189 -0.01 15.83 -2.91
CA LEU A 189 1.10 14.90 -2.66
C LEU A 189 1.38 13.95 -3.82
N VAL A 190 0.53 13.94 -4.86
CA VAL A 190 0.85 13.21 -6.10
C VAL A 190 2.13 13.81 -6.70
N PRO A 191 3.07 12.98 -7.20
CA PRO A 191 4.24 13.47 -7.90
C PRO A 191 3.83 14.40 -9.03
N ARG A 192 4.61 15.46 -9.23
CA ARG A 192 4.43 16.31 -10.39
C ARG A 192 5.16 15.61 -11.53
N GLN A 193 4.42 14.69 -12.17
CA GLN A 193 4.65 14.13 -13.51
C GLN A 193 5.47 15.10 -14.32
#